data_AF-A0A7X5N352-F1
#
_entry.id   AF-A0A7X5N352-F1
#
_cell.length_a   1.000
_cell.length_b   1.000
_cell.length_c   1.000
_cell.angle_alpha   90.00
_cell.angle_beta   90.00
_cell.angle_gamma   90.00
#
_symmetry.space_group_name_H-M   'P 1'
#
loop_
_entity.id
_entity.type
_entity.pdbx_description
1 polymer ?
#
loop_
_entity_poly.entity_id
_entity_poly.type
_entity_poly.pdbx_seq_one_letter_code
_entity_poly.pdbx_strand_id
1 'polypeptide(L)'
;AGVLAAAALNGGIDGMRLRTAGKAIASQLRYTRTQAIATGTPQRFLIDPQQRRWEAPGGHHGDLPSSLEVRFTGARQVQSRQDQGAIQFFPDGASTGGRIDLRVKDA
;
A
#
# COMPACT_ATOMS: atom_id res chain seq x y z
N ALA A 1 -0.94 35.76 -12.39
CA ALA A 1 0.01 35.12 -11.45
C ALA A 1 -0.64 34.12 -10.48
N GLY A 2 -1.88 34.31 -10.02
CA GLY A 2 -2.50 33.46 -8.97
C GLY A 2 -2.81 32.01 -9.32
N VAL A 3 -3.24 31.71 -10.56
CA VAL A 3 -3.57 30.32 -10.98
C VAL A 3 -2.35 29.40 -11.07
N LEU A 4 -1.20 29.92 -11.51
CA LEU A 4 0.05 29.14 -11.57
C LEU A 4 0.63 28.88 -10.17
N ALA A 5 0.52 29.85 -9.26
CA ALA A 5 0.94 29.67 -7.87
C ALA A 5 0.07 28.62 -7.14
N ALA A 6 -1.25 28.63 -7.36
CA ALA A 6 -2.16 27.63 -6.79
C ALA A 6 -1.89 26.21 -7.33
N ALA A 7 -1.62 26.07 -8.62
CA ALA A 7 -1.27 24.78 -9.23
C ALA A 7 0.04 24.20 -8.68
N ALA A 8 1.07 25.03 -8.51
CA ALA A 8 2.36 24.62 -7.95
C ALA A 8 2.24 24.17 -6.48
N LEU A 9 1.42 24.86 -5.68
CA LEU A 9 1.15 24.49 -4.28
C LEU A 9 0.41 23.15 -4.18
N ASN A 10 -0.61 22.93 -5.01
CA ASN A 10 -1.37 21.67 -5.03
C ASN A 10 -0.48 20.46 -5.41
N GLY A 11 0.34 20.59 -6.46
CA GLY A 11 1.29 19.55 -6.85
C GLY A 11 2.30 19.20 -5.74
N GLY A 12 2.75 20.21 -4.98
CA GLY A 12 3.64 20.02 -3.83
C GLY A 12 2.99 19.20 -2.71
N ILE A 13 1.71 19.46 -2.41
CA ILE A 13 0.95 18.73 -1.38
C ILE A 13 0.72 17.27 -1.81
N ASP A 14 0.32 17.03 -3.06
CA ASP A 14 0.09 15.67 -3.55
C ASP A 14 1.38 14.85 -3.63
N GLY A 15 2.50 15.46 -4.01
CA GLY A 15 3.82 14.82 -3.93
C GLY A 15 4.20 14.43 -2.49
N MET A 16 3.86 15.25 -1.50
CA MET A 16 4.07 14.92 -0.09
C MET A 16 3.18 13.76 0.36
N ARG A 17 1.89 13.78 -0.01
CA ARG A 17 0.93 12.70 0.28
C ARG A 17 1.40 11.36 -0.30
N LEU A 18 1.87 11.35 -1.55
CA LEU A 18 2.42 10.17 -2.20
C LEU A 18 3.59 9.58 -1.40
N ARG A 19 4.56 10.42 -1.00
CA ARG A 19 5.72 9.96 -0.23
C ARG A 19 5.31 9.41 1.14
N THR A 20 4.41 10.07 1.85
CA THR A 20 3.92 9.63 3.16
C THR A 20 3.17 8.30 3.04
N ALA A 21 2.27 8.18 2.07
CA ALA A 21 1.52 6.95 1.80
C ALA A 21 2.46 5.79 1.44
N GLY A 22 3.45 6.02 0.56
CA GLY A 22 4.44 5.01 0.20
C GLY A 22 5.27 4.53 1.40
N LYS A 23 5.71 5.46 2.26
CA LYS A 23 6.41 5.11 3.52
C LYS A 23 5.52 4.30 4.46
N ALA A 24 4.25 4.67 4.60
CA ALA A 24 3.30 3.96 5.45
C ALA A 24 3.11 2.51 4.96
N ILE A 25 2.82 2.29 3.67
CA ILE A 25 2.71 0.94 3.11
C ILE A 25 4.01 0.15 3.32
N ALA A 26 5.17 0.75 3.02
CA ALA A 26 6.45 0.07 3.21
C ALA A 26 6.71 -0.32 4.68
N SER A 27 6.31 0.52 5.64
CA SER A 27 6.41 0.19 7.06
C SER A 27 5.50 -0.97 7.45
N GLN A 28 4.28 -1.02 6.93
CA GLN A 28 3.32 -2.07 7.26
C GLN A 28 3.70 -3.40 6.62
N LEU A 29 4.26 -3.40 5.40
CA LEU A 29 4.84 -4.59 4.79
C LEU A 29 5.99 -5.17 5.63
N ARG A 30 6.89 -4.30 6.11
CA ARG A 30 7.99 -4.72 7.02
C ARG A 30 7.44 -5.26 8.33
N TYR A 31 6.44 -4.60 8.91
CA TYR A 31 5.77 -5.06 10.13
C TYR A 31 5.16 -6.45 9.93
N THR A 32 4.37 -6.66 8.86
CA THR A 32 3.78 -7.97 8.54
C THR A 32 4.84 -9.06 8.40
N ARG A 33 5.97 -8.76 7.74
CA ARG A 33 7.10 -9.69 7.64
C ARG A 33 7.68 -10.04 9.01
N THR A 34 7.95 -9.03 9.85
CA THR A 34 8.48 -9.24 11.20
C THR A 34 7.49 -10.02 12.06
N GLN A 35 6.19 -9.77 11.93
CA GLN A 35 5.16 -10.54 12.62
C GLN A 35 5.17 -12.01 12.21
N ALA A 36 5.27 -12.33 10.90
CA ALA A 36 5.32 -13.72 10.46
C ALA A 36 6.51 -14.49 11.06
N ILE A 37 7.68 -13.84 11.10
CA ILE A 37 8.90 -14.40 11.70
C ILE A 37 8.70 -14.56 13.22
N ALA A 38 8.19 -13.54 13.90
CA ALA A 38 8.05 -13.53 15.36
C ALA A 38 7.00 -14.51 15.87
N THR A 39 5.87 -14.66 15.15
CA THR A 39 4.78 -15.56 15.57
C THR A 39 4.98 -16.99 15.08
N GLY A 40 5.92 -17.24 14.17
CA GLY A 40 6.10 -18.56 13.56
C GLY A 40 4.95 -18.97 12.64
N THR A 41 4.05 -18.04 12.28
CA THR A 41 2.86 -18.31 11.46
C THR A 41 2.81 -17.39 10.25
N PRO A 42 2.31 -17.85 9.08
CA PRO A 42 2.15 -16.97 7.93
C PRO A 42 1.27 -15.76 8.25
N GLN A 43 1.67 -14.59 7.77
CA GLN A 43 0.94 -13.33 7.92
C GLN A 43 0.72 -12.67 6.56
N ARG A 44 -0.36 -11.91 6.40
CA ARG A 44 -0.74 -11.28 5.14
C ARG A 44 -0.89 -9.78 5.27
N PHE A 45 -0.38 -9.05 4.28
CA PHE A 45 -0.72 -7.67 4.03
C PHE A 45 -1.75 -7.63 2.89
N LEU A 46 -2.82 -6.87 3.08
CA LEU A 46 -3.88 -6.70 2.10
C LEU A 46 -3.95 -5.27 1.61
N ILE A 47 -4.27 -5.14 0.33
CA ILE A 47 -4.52 -3.87 -0.33
C ILE A 47 -5.75 -4.02 -1.22
N ASP A 48 -6.72 -3.14 -1.04
CA ASP A 48 -7.84 -2.93 -1.94
C ASP A 48 -7.54 -1.69 -2.78
N PRO A 49 -7.14 -1.86 -4.06
CA PRO A 49 -6.80 -0.72 -4.92
C PRO A 49 -8.01 0.16 -5.24
N GLN A 50 -9.21 -0.41 -5.27
CA GLN A 50 -10.43 0.32 -5.60
C GLN A 50 -10.88 1.21 -4.43
N GLN A 51 -10.92 0.63 -3.23
CA GLN A 51 -11.28 1.34 -2.00
C GLN A 51 -10.12 2.17 -1.43
N ARG A 52 -8.90 1.98 -1.93
CA ARG A 52 -7.66 2.61 -1.43
C ARG A 52 -7.43 2.29 0.05
N ARG A 53 -7.71 1.05 0.44
CA ARG A 53 -7.60 0.58 1.82
C ARG A 53 -6.54 -0.49 1.94
N TRP A 54 -5.84 -0.51 3.05
CA TRP A 54 -4.91 -1.58 3.37
C TRP A 54 -5.15 -2.13 4.76
N GLU A 55 -4.77 -3.38 4.95
CA GLU A 55 -4.84 -4.09 6.22
C GLU A 55 -3.56 -4.89 6.44
N ALA A 56 -3.13 -4.96 7.69
CA ALA A 56 -1.98 -5.70 8.16
C ALA A 56 -2.35 -6.42 9.48
N PRO A 57 -1.52 -7.37 9.95
CA PRO A 57 -1.76 -8.09 11.20
C PRO A 57 -1.91 -7.15 12.40
N GLY A 58 -2.42 -7.69 13.52
CA GLY A 58 -2.57 -6.90 14.75
C GLY A 58 -3.63 -5.79 14.67
N GLY A 59 -4.58 -5.89 13.73
CA GLY A 59 -5.65 -4.91 13.54
C GLY A 59 -5.21 -3.61 12.86
N HIS A 60 -3.99 -3.56 12.33
CA HIS A 60 -3.49 -2.41 11.61
C HIS A 60 -4.23 -2.26 10.28
N HIS A 61 -4.78 -1.08 10.02
CA HIS A 61 -5.46 -0.76 8.78
C HIS A 61 -5.37 0.73 8.50
N GLY A 62 -5.68 1.14 7.28
CA GLY A 62 -5.77 2.55 6.94
C GLY A 62 -6.22 2.82 5.52
N ASP A 63 -6.56 4.09 5.29
CA ASP A 63 -6.94 4.61 3.98
C ASP A 63 -5.77 5.35 3.32
N LEU A 64 -5.69 5.26 2.00
CA LEU A 64 -4.77 6.04 1.18
C LEU A 64 -5.52 7.28 0.64
N PRO A 65 -4.84 8.43 0.50
CA PRO A 65 -5.45 9.65 0.02
C PRO A 65 -6.20 9.48 -1.31
N SER A 66 -7.34 10.14 -1.45
CA SER A 66 -8.19 10.07 -2.65
C SER A 66 -7.51 10.62 -3.91
N SER A 67 -6.51 11.50 -3.76
CA SER A 67 -5.68 12.00 -4.86
C SER A 67 -4.68 10.97 -5.40
N LEU A 68 -4.58 9.78 -4.78
CA LEU A 68 -3.72 8.71 -5.24
C LEU A 68 -4.49 7.63 -6.02
N GLU A 69 -3.89 7.18 -7.12
CA GLU A 69 -4.21 5.92 -7.77
C GLU A 69 -3.34 4.81 -7.18
N VAL A 70 -3.94 3.64 -6.96
CA VAL A 70 -3.28 2.46 -6.40
C VAL A 70 -3.38 1.35 -7.43
N ARG A 71 -2.25 0.70 -7.72
CA ARG A 71 -2.22 -0.49 -8.55
C ARG A 71 -1.43 -1.59 -7.87
N PHE A 72 -1.99 -2.79 -7.85
CA PHE A 72 -1.32 -3.97 -7.32
C PHE A 72 -0.99 -4.94 -8.45
N THR A 73 0.23 -5.45 -8.44
CA THR A 73 0.70 -6.51 -9.33
C THR A 73 1.33 -7.61 -8.47
N GLY A 74 0.70 -8.78 -8.37
CA GLY A 74 1.19 -9.88 -7.56
C GLY A 74 1.01 -11.24 -8.24
N ALA A 75 1.48 -12.29 -7.58
CA ALA A 75 1.25 -13.66 -8.05
C ALA A 75 -0.26 -13.97 -7.98
N ARG A 76 -0.86 -14.35 -9.12
CA ARG A 76 -2.29 -14.63 -9.31
C ARG A 76 -2.91 -15.62 -8.31
N GLN A 77 -2.10 -16.39 -7.58
CA GLN A 77 -2.54 -17.43 -6.65
C GLN A 77 -2.97 -16.94 -5.26
N VAL A 78 -2.77 -15.65 -4.91
CA VAL A 78 -3.19 -15.09 -3.60
C VAL A 78 -4.25 -13.99 -3.73
N GLN A 79 -4.96 -13.93 -4.86
CA GLN A 79 -6.13 -13.06 -5.01
C GLN A 79 -7.32 -13.69 -4.28
N SER A 80 -7.45 -13.40 -2.98
CA SER A 80 -8.53 -13.90 -2.13
C SER A 80 -9.92 -13.41 -2.57
N ARG A 81 -9.96 -12.32 -3.37
CA ARG A 81 -11.11 -11.76 -4.10
C ARG A 81 -10.55 -11.10 -5.37
N GLN A 82 -11.32 -11.06 -6.47
CA GLN A 82 -10.87 -10.52 -7.77
C GLN A 82 -10.32 -9.08 -7.68
N ASP A 83 -10.69 -8.33 -6.64
CA ASP A 83 -10.34 -6.91 -6.46
C ASP A 83 -9.37 -6.61 -5.31
N GLN A 84 -8.86 -7.63 -4.59
CA GLN A 84 -7.90 -7.43 -3.49
C GLN A 84 -6.54 -8.04 -3.80
N GLY A 85 -5.50 -7.24 -3.62
CA GLY A 85 -4.11 -7.69 -3.62
C GLY A 85 -3.70 -8.22 -2.26
N ALA A 86 -2.93 -9.30 -2.24
CA ALA A 86 -2.35 -9.83 -1.02
C ALA A 86 -0.86 -10.12 -1.20
N ILE A 87 -0.06 -9.77 -0.19
CA ILE A 87 1.32 -10.21 -0.05
C ILE A 87 1.39 -11.03 1.23
N GLN A 88 1.65 -12.33 1.08
CA GLN A 88 1.81 -13.23 2.22
C GLN A 88 3.30 -13.36 2.55
N PHE A 89 3.61 -13.25 3.83
CA PHE A 89 4.91 -13.48 4.42
C PHE A 89 4.90 -14.79 5.22
N PHE A 90 6.01 -15.51 5.16
CA PHE A 90 6.16 -16.81 5.80
C PHE A 90 7.11 -16.71 7.01
N PRO A 91 7.07 -17.68 7.94
CA PRO A 91 7.91 -17.67 9.15
C PRO A 91 9.41 -17.66 8.90
N ASP A 92 9.86 -18.17 7.76
CA ASP A 92 11.25 -18.15 7.29
C ASP A 92 11.68 -16.77 6.74
N GLY A 93 10.76 -15.81 6.69
CA GLY A 93 10.98 -14.47 6.15
C GLY A 93 10.81 -14.37 4.64
N ALA A 94 10.44 -15.44 3.94
CA ALA A 94 10.05 -15.40 2.53
C ALA A 94 8.72 -14.69 2.32
N SER A 95 8.40 -14.35 1.07
CA SER A 95 7.10 -13.77 0.72
C SER A 95 6.63 -14.25 -0.65
N THR A 96 5.33 -14.20 -0.89
CA THR A 96 4.74 -14.45 -2.22
C THR A 96 5.13 -13.39 -3.25
N GLY A 97 5.70 -12.27 -2.79
CA GLY A 97 6.08 -11.14 -3.63
C GLY A 97 4.88 -10.33 -4.13
N GLY A 98 5.19 -9.17 -4.70
CA GLY A 98 4.22 -8.25 -5.27
C GLY A 98 4.78 -6.85 -5.43
N ARG A 99 4.08 -6.03 -6.19
CA ARG A 99 4.38 -4.61 -6.40
C ARG A 99 3.12 -3.80 -6.16
N ILE A 100 3.23 -2.77 -5.33
CA ILE A 100 2.20 -1.76 -5.12
C ILE A 100 2.73 -0.47 -5.72
N ASP A 101 2.10 -0.01 -6.80
CA ASP A 101 2.39 1.27 -7.41
C ASP A 101 1.41 2.32 -6.86
N LEU A 102 1.93 3.45 -6.40
CA LEU A 102 1.16 4.62 -6.00
C LEU A 102 1.48 5.76 -6.95
N ARG A 103 0.46 6.45 -7.46
CA ARG A 103 0.60 7.60 -8.36
C ARG A 103 -0.35 8.71 -7.95
N VAL A 104 0.04 9.96 -8.15
CA VAL A 104 -0.91 11.08 -8.07
C VAL A 104 -1.81 10.99 -9.30
N LYS A 105 -3.12 11.16 -9.12
CA LYS A 105 -4.05 11.25 -10.25
C LYS A 105 -3.77 12.54 -11.01
N ASP A 106 -3.56 12.44 -12.31
CA ASP A 106 -3.51 13.64 -13.16
C ASP A 106 -4.91 14.29 -13.15
N ALA A 107 -4.94 15.60 -12.90
CA ALA A 107 -6.16 16.40 -12.83
C ALA A 107 -6.66 16.80 -14.21
#